data_AF-A0A7C4C2B2-F1
#
_entry.id   AF-A0A7C4C2B2-F1
#
_cell.length_a   1.000
_cell.length_b   1.000
_cell.length_c   1.000
_cell.angle_alpha   90.00
_cell.angle_beta   90.00
_cell.angle_gamma   90.00
#
_symmetry.space_group_name_H-M   'P 1'
#
loop_
_entity.id
_entity.type
_entity.pdbx_description
1 polymer ?
#
loop_
_entity_poly.entity_id
_entity_poly.type
_entity_poly.pdbx_seq_one_letter_code
_entity_poly.pdbx_strand_id
1 'polypeptide(L)'
;MKRTSSKISRMITKGLSDLVKTRQFINWFSKQNAKDKDIIVINNSFIYRKPLIKTTKNKKYLCLQVKKSKPDTREIFVVEPGNFDSDFKLFSAKSKNLPKLKPLSREIQTEISHLGRLVFVLIGRLEDVPASVSLNHKAVKELRFDPAGQARVQVLDDGKTLVVNQLVNSGIAWESIQSELFDSLGNDVESLRTEFAAAFEKLQQEARVRLVLPEAGRSRSDGTLIEKIRLSVSEQLRLYKDALQRYQKGSEDAAVHLREIMRIAYNFADDAIKVLKLLVSVADIKGIILWSTIKEHFDVAEAFRNLPWTKSHKKRPSRLGGVLGTRFGNANMARSAAMPTAAYLGVGFEKRKGTIDTIASVLTHMSEKKMRYIFTSIFPP
;
A
#
# COMPACT_ATOMS: atom_id res chain seq x y z
N MET A 1 22.21 -6.34 -18.61
CA MET A 1 22.01 -7.44 -17.63
C MET A 1 23.04 -7.52 -16.49
N LYS A 2 24.37 -7.56 -16.72
CA LYS A 2 25.35 -7.70 -15.61
C LYS A 2 25.27 -6.57 -14.55
N ARG A 3 25.13 -5.30 -14.98
CA ARG A 3 24.97 -4.13 -14.08
C ARG A 3 23.70 -4.21 -13.23
N THR A 4 22.59 -4.61 -13.84
CA THR A 4 21.29 -4.86 -13.21
C THR A 4 21.35 -5.88 -12.09
N SER A 5 21.89 -7.08 -12.37
CA SER A 5 21.97 -8.16 -11.38
C SER A 5 22.86 -7.78 -10.19
N SER A 6 23.98 -7.10 -10.44
CA SER A 6 24.84 -6.56 -9.37
C SER A 6 24.10 -5.56 -8.48
N LYS A 7 23.30 -4.70 -9.08
CA LYS A 7 22.51 -3.67 -8.38
C LYS A 7 21.43 -4.29 -7.49
N ILE A 8 20.69 -5.27 -8.00
CA ILE A 8 19.68 -6.02 -7.23
C ILE A 8 20.35 -6.82 -6.11
N SER A 9 21.47 -7.49 -6.39
CA SER A 9 22.22 -8.22 -5.36
C SER A 9 22.60 -7.29 -4.19
N ARG A 10 23.09 -6.08 -4.48
CA ARG A 10 23.40 -5.08 -3.42
C ARG A 10 22.18 -4.69 -2.59
N MET A 11 21.00 -4.58 -3.20
CA MET A 11 19.77 -4.28 -2.47
C MET A 11 19.38 -5.42 -1.53
N ILE A 12 19.41 -6.65 -2.03
CA ILE A 12 19.10 -7.85 -1.24
C ILE A 12 20.09 -7.96 -0.07
N THR A 13 21.39 -7.80 -0.34
CA THR A 13 22.43 -7.81 0.70
C THR A 13 22.20 -6.73 1.75
N LYS A 14 21.90 -5.50 1.33
CA LYS A 14 21.58 -4.42 2.28
C LYS A 14 20.34 -4.74 3.11
N GLY A 15 19.25 -5.18 2.47
CA GLY A 15 18.02 -5.55 3.15
C GLY A 15 18.22 -6.64 4.20
N LEU A 16 18.99 -7.68 3.88
CA LEU A 16 19.34 -8.74 4.82
C LEU A 16 20.26 -8.23 5.94
N SER A 17 21.25 -7.40 5.63
CA SER A 17 22.15 -6.80 6.63
C SER A 17 21.38 -5.94 7.63
N ASP A 18 20.40 -5.17 7.17
CA ASP A 18 19.54 -4.34 8.02
C ASP A 18 18.56 -5.21 8.84
N LEU A 19 18.07 -6.32 8.26
CA LEU A 19 17.18 -7.26 8.96
C LEU A 19 17.89 -7.96 10.12
N VAL A 20 19.11 -8.48 9.93
CA VAL A 20 19.82 -9.21 10.99
C VAL A 20 20.24 -8.31 12.17
N LYS A 21 20.22 -6.99 11.98
CA LYS A 21 20.46 -5.99 13.04
C LYS A 21 19.22 -5.66 13.87
N THR A 22 18.04 -6.15 13.48
CA THR A 22 16.80 -5.90 14.24
C THR A 22 16.84 -6.60 15.60
N ARG A 23 16.22 -5.98 16.61
CA ARG A 23 16.12 -6.55 17.96
C ARG A 23 15.48 -7.94 17.96
N GLN A 24 14.47 -8.13 17.12
CA GLN A 24 13.72 -9.36 16.96
C GLN A 24 14.61 -10.50 16.43
N PHE A 25 15.39 -10.23 15.38
CA PHE A 25 16.33 -11.21 14.86
C PHE A 25 17.41 -11.52 15.90
N ILE A 26 18.01 -10.51 16.54
CA ILE A 26 19.05 -10.70 17.55
C ILE A 26 18.52 -11.56 18.71
N ASN A 27 17.33 -11.26 19.23
CA ASN A 27 16.69 -12.00 20.31
C ASN A 27 16.31 -13.43 19.90
N TRP A 28 15.94 -13.64 18.63
CA TRP A 28 15.65 -14.97 18.12
C TRP A 28 16.94 -15.79 17.97
N PHE A 29 17.98 -15.19 17.37
CA PHE A 29 19.25 -15.83 17.06
C PHE A 29 20.05 -16.17 18.32
N SER A 30 20.05 -15.31 19.34
CA SER A 30 20.74 -15.57 20.62
C SER A 30 20.19 -16.77 21.38
N LYS A 31 18.94 -17.17 21.10
CA LYS A 31 18.31 -18.38 21.65
C LYS A 31 18.61 -19.63 20.83
N GLN A 32 19.26 -19.49 19.67
CA GLN A 32 19.65 -20.63 18.84
C GLN A 32 21.05 -21.10 19.23
N ASN A 33 21.24 -22.41 19.36
CA ASN A 33 22.57 -23.01 19.48
C ASN A 33 23.19 -23.19 18.09
N ALA A 34 23.39 -22.07 17.39
CA ALA A 34 23.85 -22.05 16.00
C ALA A 34 25.33 -22.39 15.90
N LYS A 35 25.65 -23.35 15.02
CA LYS A 35 27.02 -23.80 14.74
C LYS A 35 27.46 -23.31 13.37
N ASP A 36 28.77 -23.26 13.18
CA ASP A 36 29.34 -22.94 11.88
C ASP A 36 28.81 -23.88 10.80
N LYS A 37 28.51 -23.30 9.65
CA LYS A 37 27.85 -23.90 8.49
C LYS A 37 26.35 -24.18 8.62
N ASP A 38 25.73 -23.95 9.77
CA ASP A 38 24.26 -23.99 9.87
C ASP A 38 23.63 -22.94 8.95
N ILE A 39 22.39 -23.19 8.52
CA ILE A 39 21.67 -22.35 7.56
C ILE A 39 20.51 -21.63 8.25
N ILE A 40 20.51 -20.31 8.16
CA ILE A 40 19.41 -19.46 8.60
C ILE A 40 18.52 -19.17 7.41
N VAL A 41 17.32 -19.72 7.41
CA VAL A 41 16.30 -19.46 6.40
C VAL A 41 15.40 -18.34 6.89
N ILE A 42 15.19 -17.34 6.04
CA ILE A 42 14.34 -16.18 6.31
C ILE A 42 13.02 -16.39 5.58
N ASN A 43 11.92 -16.29 6.31
CA ASN A 43 10.58 -16.46 5.76
C ASN A 43 10.33 -15.44 4.65
N ASN A 44 9.59 -15.85 3.63
CA ASN A 44 9.22 -15.01 2.50
C ASN A 44 7.77 -14.48 2.63
N SER A 45 7.18 -14.56 3.83
CA SER A 45 5.88 -14.00 4.16
C SER A 45 5.78 -13.77 5.67
N PHE A 46 5.76 -12.50 6.11
CA PHE A 46 5.71 -12.13 7.53
C PHE A 46 4.30 -11.77 8.04
N ILE A 47 3.35 -11.60 7.12
CA ILE A 47 1.95 -11.21 7.39
C ILE A 47 1.04 -12.43 7.26
N TYR A 48 -0.02 -12.49 8.08
CA TYR A 48 -1.00 -13.57 8.05
C TYR A 48 -1.78 -13.58 6.72
N ARG A 49 -1.85 -14.75 6.08
CA ARG A 49 -2.32 -14.89 4.69
C ARG A 49 -3.79 -15.24 4.57
N LYS A 50 -4.32 -16.12 5.41
CA LYS A 50 -5.70 -16.63 5.25
C LYS A 50 -6.69 -15.75 6.02
N PRO A 51 -7.95 -15.55 5.58
CA PRO A 51 -8.48 -15.74 4.24
C PRO A 51 -8.11 -14.60 3.26
N LEU A 52 -7.27 -13.64 3.69
CA LEU A 52 -7.02 -12.37 2.99
C LEU A 52 -6.36 -12.52 1.61
N ILE A 53 -5.48 -13.51 1.44
CA ILE A 53 -4.60 -13.71 0.28
C ILE A 53 -4.94 -15.05 -0.38
N LYS A 54 -5.30 -15.00 -1.67
CA LYS A 54 -5.67 -16.19 -2.46
C LYS A 54 -4.54 -16.75 -3.33
N THR A 55 -3.37 -16.11 -3.35
CA THR A 55 -2.20 -16.54 -4.13
C THR A 55 -1.45 -17.71 -3.50
N THR A 56 -0.73 -18.46 -4.33
CA THR A 56 0.19 -19.51 -3.89
C THR A 56 1.49 -18.90 -3.38
N LYS A 57 1.93 -19.30 -2.18
CA LYS A 57 3.16 -18.81 -1.56
C LYS A 57 4.37 -19.15 -2.43
N ASN A 58 5.27 -18.19 -2.63
CA ASN A 58 6.52 -18.46 -3.33
C ASN A 58 7.31 -19.57 -2.61
N LYS A 59 7.88 -20.52 -3.35
CA LYS A 59 8.64 -21.64 -2.77
C LYS A 59 10.09 -21.26 -2.46
N LYS A 60 10.60 -20.17 -3.02
CA LYS A 60 11.98 -19.72 -2.88
C LYS A 60 12.14 -18.77 -1.70
N TYR A 61 13.13 -19.05 -0.86
CA TYR A 61 13.45 -18.29 0.35
C TYR A 61 14.91 -17.86 0.30
N LEU A 62 15.21 -16.71 0.88
CA LEU A 62 16.60 -16.28 1.11
C LEU A 62 17.14 -16.98 2.34
N CYS A 63 18.42 -17.36 2.29
CA CYS A 63 19.11 -17.88 3.46
C CYS A 63 20.54 -17.38 3.57
N LEU A 64 21.03 -17.39 4.80
CA LEU A 64 22.38 -17.03 5.21
C LEU A 64 23.07 -18.25 5.83
N GLN A 65 24.38 -18.34 5.69
CA GLN A 65 25.17 -19.34 6.40
C GLN A 65 25.72 -18.75 7.71
N VAL A 66 25.85 -19.58 8.74
CA VAL A 66 26.53 -19.19 9.99
C VAL A 66 28.03 -19.36 9.81
N LYS A 67 28.81 -18.31 10.10
CA LYS A 67 30.27 -18.33 10.16
C LYS A 67 30.75 -17.65 11.43
N LYS A 68 31.68 -18.29 12.17
CA LYS A 68 32.15 -17.80 13.48
C LYS A 68 30.99 -17.47 14.43
N SER A 69 29.99 -18.35 14.48
CA SER A 69 28.77 -18.20 15.29
C SER A 69 27.93 -16.94 15.00
N LYS A 70 28.07 -16.34 13.81
CA LYS A 70 27.30 -15.17 13.37
C LYS A 70 26.69 -15.40 11.98
N PRO A 71 25.53 -14.78 11.66
CA PRO A 71 25.00 -14.80 10.30
C PRO A 71 25.96 -14.10 9.32
N ASP A 72 26.40 -14.80 8.28
CA ASP A 72 27.20 -14.20 7.21
C ASP A 72 26.27 -13.60 6.16
N THR A 73 26.29 -12.27 6.04
CA THR A 73 25.48 -11.53 5.07
C THR A 73 26.20 -11.30 3.73
N ARG A 74 27.46 -11.73 3.62
CA ARG A 74 28.26 -11.62 2.39
C ARG A 74 27.94 -12.72 1.38
N GLU A 75 27.60 -13.90 1.88
CA GLU A 75 27.22 -15.05 1.07
C GLU A 75 25.73 -15.38 1.29
N ILE A 76 24.93 -15.00 0.30
CA ILE A 76 23.48 -15.20 0.32
C ILE A 76 23.14 -16.29 -0.67
N PHE A 77 22.25 -17.19 -0.25
CA PHE A 77 21.75 -18.28 -1.07
C PHE A 77 20.23 -18.27 -1.12
N VAL A 78 19.69 -19.03 -2.07
CA VAL A 78 18.26 -19.30 -2.21
C VAL A 78 18.01 -20.78 -1.97
N VAL A 79 16.95 -21.07 -1.22
CA VAL A 79 16.54 -22.44 -0.84
C VAL A 79 15.04 -22.64 -1.01
N GLU A 80 14.62 -23.91 -1.04
CA GLU A 80 13.22 -24.35 -1.06
C GLU A 80 12.98 -25.33 0.11
N PRO A 81 12.85 -24.83 1.36
CA PRO A 81 12.96 -25.60 2.60
C PRO A 81 11.63 -26.27 3.05
N GLY A 82 10.61 -26.30 2.19
CA GLY A 82 9.24 -26.61 2.57
C GLY A 82 8.55 -25.45 3.31
N ASN A 83 7.34 -25.71 3.83
CA ASN A 83 6.55 -24.69 4.53
C ASN A 83 6.95 -24.57 6.00
N PHE A 84 7.03 -23.34 6.50
CA PHE A 84 7.14 -23.02 7.92
C PHE A 84 6.48 -21.66 8.21
N ASP A 85 6.02 -21.49 9.46
CA ASP A 85 5.20 -20.35 9.89
C ASP A 85 5.95 -19.36 10.81
N SER A 86 7.20 -19.65 11.17
CA SER A 86 8.07 -18.71 11.89
C SER A 86 8.72 -17.70 10.94
N ASP A 87 9.16 -16.54 11.43
CA ASP A 87 9.88 -15.57 10.60
C ASP A 87 11.26 -16.06 10.16
N PHE A 88 11.90 -16.86 11.02
CA PHE A 88 13.22 -17.41 10.81
C PHE A 88 13.24 -18.87 11.21
N LYS A 89 14.09 -19.66 10.55
CA LYS A 89 14.30 -21.07 10.87
C LYS A 89 15.77 -21.42 10.71
N LEU A 90 16.35 -22.06 11.73
CA LEU A 90 17.72 -22.57 11.69
C LEU A 90 17.69 -24.05 11.25
N PHE A 91 18.48 -24.39 10.25
CA PHE A 91 18.73 -25.76 9.83
C PHE A 91 20.17 -26.14 10.18
N SER A 92 20.32 -27.24 10.92
CA SER A 92 21.67 -27.75 11.22
C SER A 92 22.34 -28.28 9.97
N ALA A 93 23.62 -27.97 9.79
CA ALA A 93 24.44 -28.49 8.69
C ALA A 93 24.49 -30.02 8.64
N LYS A 94 24.24 -30.69 9.77
CA LYS A 94 24.19 -32.17 9.88
C LYS A 94 22.81 -32.76 9.59
N SER A 95 21.79 -31.93 9.35
CA SER A 95 20.42 -32.39 9.12
C SER A 95 20.30 -33.13 7.79
N LYS A 96 19.62 -34.28 7.79
CA LYS A 96 19.25 -35.00 6.56
C LYS A 96 18.29 -34.21 5.67
N ASN A 97 17.57 -33.24 6.24
CA ASN A 97 16.58 -32.41 5.55
C ASN A 97 17.14 -31.02 5.19
N LEU A 98 18.46 -30.89 5.04
CA LEU A 98 19.10 -29.63 4.68
C LEU A 98 18.70 -29.24 3.25
N PRO A 99 18.09 -28.07 3.03
CA PRO A 99 17.71 -27.66 1.69
C PRO A 99 18.94 -27.37 0.82
N LYS A 100 18.83 -27.67 -0.48
CA LYS A 100 19.90 -27.43 -1.45
C LYS A 100 20.12 -25.93 -1.64
N LEU A 101 21.34 -25.46 -1.35
CA LEU A 101 21.76 -24.08 -1.55
C LEU A 101 21.91 -23.76 -3.05
N LYS A 102 21.21 -22.72 -3.52
CA LYS A 102 21.38 -22.16 -4.86
C LYS A 102 22.04 -20.79 -4.77
N PRO A 103 23.08 -20.49 -5.58
CA PRO A 103 23.72 -19.16 -5.57
C PRO A 103 22.73 -18.04 -5.91
N LEU A 104 22.74 -16.95 -5.12
CA LEU A 104 21.84 -15.81 -5.33
C LEU A 104 21.99 -15.22 -6.75
N SER A 105 23.22 -15.11 -7.26
CA SER A 105 23.49 -14.54 -8.58
C SER A 105 22.75 -15.27 -9.71
N ARG A 106 22.70 -16.61 -9.66
CA ARG A 106 21.99 -17.45 -10.63
C ARG A 106 20.48 -17.26 -10.50
N GLU A 107 19.95 -17.28 -9.27
CA GLU A 107 18.51 -17.15 -9.05
C GLU A 107 17.99 -15.74 -9.39
N ILE A 108 18.78 -14.69 -9.18
CA ILE A 108 18.45 -13.34 -9.65
C ILE A 108 18.24 -13.34 -11.17
N GLN A 109 19.10 -14.00 -11.95
CA GLN A 109 18.96 -14.07 -13.41
C GLN A 109 17.69 -14.82 -13.79
N THR A 110 17.42 -15.96 -13.15
CA THR A 110 16.20 -16.76 -13.36
C THR A 110 14.92 -15.97 -13.03
N GLU A 111 14.89 -15.20 -11.94
CA GLU A 111 13.70 -14.42 -11.61
C GLU A 111 13.49 -13.24 -12.56
N ILE A 112 14.58 -12.60 -13.00
CA ILE A 112 14.51 -11.49 -13.97
C ILE A 112 13.94 -11.98 -15.31
N SER A 113 14.40 -13.13 -15.82
CA SER A 113 13.89 -13.68 -17.09
C SER A 113 12.41 -14.05 -17.02
N HIS A 114 11.89 -14.35 -15.82
CA HIS A 114 10.49 -14.71 -15.61
C HIS A 114 9.62 -13.56 -15.09
N LEU A 115 10.12 -12.33 -14.98
CA LEU A 115 9.40 -11.23 -14.33
C LEU A 115 8.09 -10.86 -15.04
N GLY A 116 8.05 -10.96 -16.37
CA GLY A 116 6.87 -10.64 -17.18
C GLY A 116 6.42 -9.18 -17.06
N ARG A 117 5.26 -8.85 -17.65
CA ARG A 117 4.75 -7.46 -17.71
C ARG A 117 3.87 -7.04 -16.54
N LEU A 118 3.35 -7.99 -15.75
CA LEU A 118 2.38 -7.69 -14.69
C LEU A 118 2.92 -6.69 -13.67
N VAL A 119 4.21 -6.80 -13.31
CA VAL A 119 4.82 -5.86 -12.35
C VAL A 119 4.89 -4.43 -12.88
N PHE A 120 4.81 -4.23 -14.20
CA PHE A 120 4.82 -2.91 -14.81
C PHE A 120 3.54 -2.14 -14.56
N VAL A 121 2.44 -2.82 -14.23
CA VAL A 121 1.19 -2.16 -13.82
C VAL A 121 1.42 -1.27 -12.60
N LEU A 122 2.28 -1.70 -11.67
CA LEU A 122 2.55 -0.95 -10.43
C LEU A 122 3.29 0.38 -10.68
N ILE A 123 4.02 0.47 -11.78
CA ILE A 123 4.85 1.62 -12.16
C ILE A 123 4.39 2.27 -13.46
N GLY A 124 3.25 1.84 -14.00
CA GLY A 124 2.61 2.50 -15.13
C GLY A 124 2.07 3.85 -14.69
N ARG A 125 2.17 4.85 -15.57
CA ARG A 125 1.63 6.18 -15.37
C ARG A 125 0.11 6.11 -15.52
N LEU A 126 -0.61 6.75 -14.60
CA LEU A 126 -2.05 6.89 -14.68
C LEU A 126 -2.37 8.26 -15.27
N GLU A 127 -2.97 8.24 -16.46
CA GLU A 127 -3.42 9.42 -17.17
C GLU A 127 -4.94 9.46 -17.15
N ASP A 128 -5.49 10.56 -16.67
CA ASP A 128 -6.92 10.82 -16.73
C ASP A 128 -7.30 11.06 -18.20
N VAL A 129 -8.35 10.39 -18.68
CA VAL A 129 -8.81 10.50 -20.07
C VAL A 129 -9.96 11.50 -20.12
N PRO A 130 -9.94 12.49 -21.03
CA PRO A 130 -11.07 13.36 -21.24
C PRO A 130 -12.33 12.57 -21.54
N ALA A 131 -13.44 12.99 -20.96
CA ALA A 131 -14.76 12.39 -21.15
C ALA A 131 -15.80 13.50 -21.23
N SER A 132 -16.93 13.22 -21.87
CA SER A 132 -18.04 14.17 -21.88
C SER A 132 -19.38 13.46 -21.80
N VAL A 133 -20.36 14.16 -21.26
CA VAL A 133 -21.73 13.69 -21.10
C VAL A 133 -22.70 14.80 -21.47
N SER A 134 -23.87 14.42 -21.97
CA SER A 134 -24.93 15.37 -22.30
C SER A 134 -25.55 15.98 -21.03
N LEU A 135 -25.75 17.30 -21.07
CA LEU A 135 -26.49 18.09 -20.09
C LEU A 135 -27.89 18.40 -20.64
N ASN A 136 -28.94 18.14 -19.88
CA ASN A 136 -30.31 18.41 -20.31
C ASN A 136 -30.74 19.83 -19.91
N HIS A 137 -30.01 20.84 -20.39
CA HIS A 137 -30.33 22.24 -20.13
C HIS A 137 -30.49 23.04 -21.43
N LYS A 138 -31.17 24.19 -21.37
CA LYS A 138 -31.40 25.03 -22.57
C LYS A 138 -30.12 25.75 -23.00
N ALA A 139 -29.44 26.38 -22.04
CA ALA A 139 -28.22 27.14 -22.27
C ALA A 139 -26.95 26.28 -22.39
N VAL A 140 -26.92 25.11 -21.76
CA VAL A 140 -25.76 24.21 -21.72
C VAL A 140 -26.19 22.82 -22.17
N LYS A 141 -25.45 22.22 -23.08
CA LYS A 141 -25.75 20.92 -23.68
C LYS A 141 -24.76 19.83 -23.32
N GLU A 142 -23.57 20.18 -22.84
CA GLU A 142 -22.52 19.20 -22.54
C GLU A 142 -21.73 19.58 -21.29
N LEU A 143 -21.37 18.55 -20.51
CA LEU A 143 -20.37 18.65 -19.45
C LEU A 143 -19.16 17.80 -19.86
N ARG A 144 -17.99 18.42 -19.97
CA ARG A 144 -16.74 17.78 -20.35
C ARG A 144 -15.74 17.78 -19.20
N PHE A 145 -15.15 16.63 -18.94
CA PHE A 145 -13.97 16.50 -18.09
C PHE A 145 -12.71 16.70 -18.93
N ASP A 146 -11.90 17.69 -18.58
CA ASP A 146 -10.57 17.92 -19.16
C ASP A 146 -9.51 18.06 -18.06
N PRO A 147 -8.71 17.02 -17.79
CA PRO A 147 -7.70 17.05 -16.74
C PRO A 147 -6.50 17.98 -17.05
N ALA A 148 -6.29 18.34 -18.33
CA ALA A 148 -5.23 19.25 -18.74
C ALA A 148 -5.69 20.71 -18.78
N GLY A 149 -7.00 20.95 -18.68
CA GLY A 149 -7.57 22.29 -18.62
C GLY A 149 -7.14 23.08 -17.39
N GLN A 150 -7.09 24.40 -17.51
CA GLN A 150 -7.00 25.27 -16.33
C GLN A 150 -8.19 25.00 -15.40
N ALA A 151 -8.03 25.25 -14.09
CA ALA A 151 -9.09 25.14 -13.08
C ALA A 151 -10.17 26.21 -13.22
N ARG A 152 -10.61 26.45 -14.44
CA ARG A 152 -11.62 27.40 -14.87
C ARG A 152 -12.45 26.71 -15.92
N VAL A 153 -13.75 26.91 -15.79
CA VAL A 153 -14.70 26.35 -16.72
C VAL A 153 -14.66 27.24 -17.94
N GLN A 154 -14.17 26.70 -19.05
CA GLN A 154 -14.24 27.42 -20.31
C GLN A 154 -15.59 27.10 -20.93
N VAL A 155 -16.42 28.13 -21.09
CA VAL A 155 -17.47 28.08 -22.09
C VAL A 155 -16.75 28.14 -23.43
N LEU A 156 -16.66 27.00 -24.13
CA LEU A 156 -16.06 26.95 -25.46
C LEU A 156 -16.87 27.84 -26.43
N ASP A 157 -16.29 28.24 -27.57
CA ASP A 157 -16.82 29.22 -28.54
C ASP A 157 -18.29 29.00 -29.01
N ASP A 158 -18.93 27.88 -28.64
CA ASP A 158 -20.34 27.57 -28.89
C ASP A 158 -21.32 27.94 -27.76
N GLY A 159 -20.84 28.42 -26.60
CA GLY A 159 -21.68 28.82 -25.48
C GLY A 159 -22.28 27.67 -24.67
N LYS A 160 -22.05 26.40 -25.05
CA LYS A 160 -22.92 25.26 -24.65
C LYS A 160 -22.20 24.14 -23.91
N THR A 161 -20.89 24.20 -23.76
CA THR A 161 -20.11 23.18 -23.05
C THR A 161 -19.51 23.74 -21.78
N LEU A 162 -19.75 23.06 -20.65
CA LEU A 162 -19.05 23.32 -19.39
C LEU A 162 -17.87 22.36 -19.29
N VAL A 163 -16.68 22.89 -19.01
CA VAL A 163 -15.47 22.08 -18.79
C VAL A 163 -15.13 22.04 -17.30
N VAL A 164 -15.00 20.85 -16.72
CA VAL A 164 -14.48 20.64 -15.36
C VAL A 164 -13.13 19.93 -15.42
N ASN A 165 -12.22 20.28 -14.53
CA ASN A 165 -10.89 19.67 -14.46
C ASN A 165 -10.71 18.69 -13.30
N GLN A 166 -11.76 18.46 -12.51
CA GLN A 166 -11.76 17.56 -11.37
C GLN A 166 -13.11 16.85 -11.21
N LEU A 167 -13.06 15.61 -10.75
CA LEU A 167 -14.21 14.72 -10.57
C LEU A 167 -14.39 14.30 -9.10
N VAL A 168 -13.81 15.03 -8.15
CA VAL A 168 -13.78 14.66 -6.73
C VAL A 168 -14.90 15.32 -5.94
N ASN A 169 -15.18 16.60 -6.22
CA ASN A 169 -16.16 17.38 -5.47
C ASN A 169 -17.06 18.18 -6.42
N SER A 170 -18.30 17.75 -6.59
CA SER A 170 -19.30 18.42 -7.43
C SER A 170 -19.64 19.83 -6.93
N GLY A 171 -19.63 20.06 -5.61
CA GLY A 171 -19.91 21.36 -5.01
C GLY A 171 -18.83 22.39 -5.35
N ILE A 172 -17.55 22.06 -5.18
CA ILE A 172 -16.44 22.96 -5.55
C ILE A 172 -16.43 23.21 -7.06
N ALA A 173 -16.70 22.17 -7.86
CA ALA A 173 -16.81 22.33 -9.32
C ALA A 173 -17.95 23.30 -9.68
N TRP A 174 -19.10 23.15 -9.02
CA TRP A 174 -20.26 24.02 -9.23
C TRP A 174 -20.00 25.46 -8.77
N GLU A 175 -19.43 25.67 -7.58
CA GLU A 175 -19.09 27.02 -7.07
C GLU A 175 -18.17 27.77 -8.04
N SER A 176 -17.23 27.05 -8.65
CA SER A 176 -16.31 27.60 -9.65
C SER A 176 -17.02 28.04 -10.94
N ILE A 177 -18.15 27.40 -11.28
CA ILE A 177 -18.96 27.69 -12.48
C ILE A 177 -20.00 28.77 -12.20
N GLN A 178 -20.61 28.73 -11.01
CA GLN A 178 -21.76 29.56 -10.67
C GLN A 178 -21.44 31.04 -10.80
N SER A 179 -20.25 31.46 -10.36
CA SER A 179 -19.83 32.87 -10.41
C SER A 179 -19.75 33.45 -11.83
N GLU A 180 -19.39 32.63 -12.83
CA GLU A 180 -19.28 33.06 -14.23
C GLU A 180 -20.63 33.01 -14.97
N LEU A 181 -21.56 32.16 -14.50
CA LEU A 181 -22.88 31.97 -15.11
C LEU A 181 -23.97 32.85 -14.50
N PHE A 182 -23.78 33.35 -13.28
CA PHE A 182 -24.79 34.11 -12.53
C PHE A 182 -25.27 35.36 -13.29
N ASP A 183 -24.35 36.09 -13.92
CA ASP A 183 -24.65 37.31 -14.67
C ASP A 183 -25.45 37.05 -15.97
N SER A 184 -25.45 35.81 -16.46
CA SER A 184 -26.04 35.43 -17.76
C SER A 184 -27.36 34.65 -17.68
N LEU A 185 -27.63 33.98 -16.55
CA LEU A 185 -28.71 32.99 -16.44
C LEU A 185 -29.80 33.31 -15.39
N GLY A 186 -29.57 34.26 -14.48
CA GLY A 186 -30.57 34.69 -13.50
C GLY A 186 -31.22 33.52 -12.74
N ASN A 187 -32.55 33.35 -12.88
CA ASN A 187 -33.32 32.31 -12.18
C ASN A 187 -33.12 30.87 -12.72
N ASP A 188 -32.49 30.69 -13.89
CA ASP A 188 -32.28 29.36 -14.50
C ASP A 188 -31.08 28.61 -13.86
N VAL A 189 -30.35 29.27 -12.97
CA VAL A 189 -29.14 28.75 -12.31
C VAL A 189 -29.43 27.55 -11.41
N GLU A 190 -30.58 27.52 -10.72
CA GLU A 190 -30.93 26.40 -9.82
C GLU A 190 -31.35 25.14 -10.61
N SER A 191 -32.01 25.35 -11.76
CA SER A 191 -32.32 24.26 -12.70
C SER A 191 -31.03 23.69 -13.28
N LEU A 192 -30.10 24.55 -13.69
CA LEU A 192 -28.80 24.13 -14.19
C LEU A 192 -27.97 23.41 -13.11
N ARG A 193 -28.03 23.83 -11.85
CA ARG A 193 -27.34 23.17 -10.72
C ARG A 193 -27.77 21.72 -10.57
N THR A 194 -29.07 21.47 -10.67
CA THR A 194 -29.63 20.12 -10.55
C THR A 194 -29.19 19.23 -11.70
N GLU A 195 -29.29 19.74 -12.94
CA GLU A 195 -28.84 19.04 -14.13
C GLU A 195 -27.31 18.82 -14.13
N PHE A 196 -26.55 19.79 -13.63
CA PHE A 196 -25.11 19.69 -13.46
C PHE A 196 -24.74 18.57 -12.49
N ALA A 197 -25.39 18.48 -11.32
CA ALA A 197 -25.11 17.43 -10.36
C ALA A 197 -25.34 16.03 -10.97
N ALA A 198 -26.45 15.84 -11.68
CA ALA A 198 -26.75 14.59 -12.36
C ALA A 198 -25.76 14.27 -13.50
N ALA A 199 -25.37 15.27 -14.29
CA ALA A 199 -24.36 15.13 -15.33
C ALA A 199 -22.97 14.83 -14.74
N PHE A 200 -22.61 15.46 -13.63
CA PHE A 200 -21.33 15.25 -12.94
C PHE A 200 -21.23 13.82 -12.40
N GLU A 201 -22.30 13.27 -11.83
CA GLU A 201 -22.34 11.86 -11.42
C GLU A 201 -22.19 10.90 -12.61
N LYS A 202 -22.84 11.17 -13.74
CA LYS A 202 -22.65 10.38 -14.98
C LYS A 202 -21.22 10.47 -15.47
N LEU A 203 -20.64 11.67 -15.47
CA LEU A 203 -19.27 11.91 -15.88
C LEU A 203 -18.27 11.18 -14.98
N GLN A 204 -18.52 11.10 -13.67
CA GLN A 204 -17.72 10.27 -12.74
C GLN A 204 -17.77 8.78 -13.09
N GLN A 205 -18.89 8.28 -13.60
CA GLN A 205 -19.05 6.87 -13.98
C GLN A 205 -18.39 6.55 -15.34
N GLU A 206 -18.44 7.50 -16.27
CA GLU A 206 -17.88 7.35 -17.61
C GLU A 206 -16.39 7.65 -17.69
N ALA A 207 -15.89 8.54 -16.83
CA ALA A 207 -14.48 8.91 -16.78
C ALA A 207 -13.59 7.67 -16.59
N ARG A 208 -12.61 7.55 -17.48
CA ARG A 208 -11.65 6.44 -17.47
C ARG A 208 -10.26 6.97 -17.15
N VAL A 209 -9.48 6.11 -16.50
CA VAL A 209 -8.05 6.32 -16.32
C VAL A 209 -7.31 5.36 -17.25
N ARG A 210 -6.41 5.89 -18.05
CA ARG A 210 -5.51 5.12 -18.90
C ARG A 210 -4.25 4.77 -18.13
N LEU A 211 -3.90 3.49 -18.11
CA LEU A 211 -2.63 3.03 -17.59
C LEU A 211 -1.61 2.91 -18.73
N VAL A 212 -0.62 3.79 -18.73
CA VAL A 212 0.49 3.76 -19.69
C VAL A 212 1.66 3.02 -19.05
N LEU A 213 1.98 1.84 -19.60
CA LEU A 213 3.10 1.04 -19.11
C LEU A 213 4.44 1.72 -19.45
N PRO A 214 5.46 1.58 -18.60
CA PRO A 214 6.79 2.09 -18.90
C PRO A 214 7.38 1.40 -20.14
N GLU A 215 8.03 2.19 -20.98
CA GLU A 215 8.82 1.73 -22.12
C GLU A 215 10.31 1.73 -21.77
N ALA A 216 11.07 0.81 -22.38
CA ALA A 216 12.52 0.77 -22.23
C ALA A 216 13.14 2.09 -22.71
N GLY A 217 14.11 2.61 -21.96
CA GLY A 217 14.85 3.83 -22.32
C GLY A 217 14.17 5.16 -22.04
N ARG A 218 12.91 5.18 -21.58
CA ARG A 218 12.28 6.43 -21.12
C ARG A 218 12.66 6.77 -19.67
N SER A 219 12.85 8.06 -19.41
CA SER A 219 13.08 8.63 -18.08
C SER A 219 11.93 8.34 -17.12
N ARG A 220 12.18 8.59 -15.82
CA ARG A 220 11.19 8.41 -14.73
C ARG A 220 9.84 9.01 -15.12
N SER A 221 8.78 8.21 -14.99
CA SER A 221 7.40 8.68 -15.06
C SER A 221 6.94 9.12 -13.67
N ASP A 222 6.44 10.35 -13.57
CA ASP A 222 5.66 10.79 -12.42
C ASP A 222 4.20 10.35 -12.58
N GLY A 223 3.46 10.27 -11.47
CA GLY A 223 2.04 9.91 -11.50
C GLY A 223 1.80 8.41 -11.67
N THR A 224 2.73 7.57 -11.21
CA THR A 224 2.57 6.11 -11.26
C THR A 224 1.48 5.59 -10.31
N LEU A 225 0.91 4.41 -10.58
CA LEU A 225 -0.08 3.78 -9.69
C LEU A 225 0.43 3.68 -8.23
N ILE A 226 1.64 3.18 -8.02
CA ILE A 226 2.19 3.04 -6.65
C ILE A 226 2.45 4.40 -5.99
N GLU A 227 2.77 5.43 -6.77
CA GLU A 227 2.93 6.80 -6.28
C GLU A 227 1.60 7.43 -5.87
N LYS A 228 0.54 7.27 -6.68
CA LYS A 228 -0.80 7.73 -6.31
C LYS A 228 -1.30 7.04 -5.02
N ILE A 229 -1.07 5.73 -4.88
CA ILE A 229 -1.37 4.99 -3.64
C ILE A 229 -0.59 5.57 -2.45
N ARG A 230 0.71 5.82 -2.61
CA ARG A 230 1.54 6.42 -1.57
C ARG A 230 1.03 7.79 -1.15
N LEU A 231 0.77 8.67 -2.11
CA LEU A 231 0.28 10.04 -1.86
C LEU A 231 -1.06 9.99 -1.11
N SER A 232 -1.96 9.11 -1.51
CA SER A 232 -3.25 8.89 -0.82
C SER A 232 -3.04 8.48 0.65
N VAL A 233 -2.15 7.53 0.93
CA VAL A 233 -1.88 7.10 2.31
C VAL A 233 -1.15 8.17 3.12
N SER A 234 -0.20 8.90 2.52
CA SER A 234 0.48 10.02 3.17
C SER A 234 -0.51 11.13 3.55
N GLU A 235 -1.49 11.40 2.69
CA GLU A 235 -2.53 12.38 2.96
C GLU A 235 -3.48 11.92 4.07
N GLN A 236 -3.90 10.65 4.05
CA GLN A 236 -4.70 10.08 5.16
C GLN A 236 -3.96 10.18 6.50
N LEU A 237 -2.64 9.94 6.53
CA LEU A 237 -1.84 10.13 7.74
C LEU A 237 -1.79 11.61 8.17
N ARG A 238 -1.62 12.53 7.23
CA ARG A 238 -1.59 13.97 7.51
C ARG A 238 -2.92 14.43 8.12
N LEU A 239 -4.04 14.06 7.51
CA LEU A 239 -5.39 14.36 7.99
C LEU A 239 -5.63 13.76 9.38
N TYR A 240 -5.18 12.51 9.61
CA TYR A 240 -5.29 11.86 10.92
C TYR A 240 -4.51 12.62 11.99
N LYS A 241 -3.28 13.07 11.68
CA LYS A 241 -2.44 13.85 12.60
C LYS A 241 -3.07 15.19 12.95
N ASP A 242 -3.60 15.91 11.97
CA ASP A 242 -4.25 17.20 12.19
C ASP A 242 -5.50 17.03 13.07
N ALA A 243 -6.37 16.07 12.75
CA ALA A 243 -7.57 15.78 13.53
C ALA A 243 -7.23 15.37 14.98
N LEU A 244 -6.19 14.56 15.17
CA LEU A 244 -5.72 14.16 16.50
C LEU A 244 -5.17 15.34 17.29
N GLN A 245 -4.39 16.21 16.67
CA GLN A 245 -3.83 17.38 17.33
C GLN A 245 -4.94 18.34 17.78
N ARG A 246 -5.96 18.55 16.95
CA ARG A 246 -7.13 19.37 17.30
C ARG A 246 -7.94 18.76 18.45
N TYR A 247 -8.16 17.44 18.43
CA TYR A 247 -8.79 16.71 19.52
C TYR A 247 -8.02 16.86 20.85
N GLN A 248 -6.70 16.71 20.82
CA GLN A 248 -5.84 16.81 22.01
C GLN A 248 -5.79 18.22 22.62
N LYS A 249 -5.99 19.26 21.81
CA LYS A 249 -6.02 20.66 22.26
C LYS A 249 -7.31 21.03 23.02
N GLY A 250 -8.27 20.10 23.14
CA GLY A 250 -9.46 20.31 23.98
C GLY A 250 -10.42 21.38 23.48
N SER A 251 -10.56 21.54 22.16
CA SER A 251 -11.55 22.46 21.57
C SER A 251 -12.98 22.02 21.91
N GLU A 252 -13.94 22.97 21.95
CA GLU A 252 -15.38 22.68 22.08
C GLU A 252 -15.88 21.62 21.08
N ASP A 253 -15.21 21.50 19.93
CA ASP A 253 -15.48 20.52 18.88
C ASP A 253 -14.79 19.14 19.06
N ALA A 254 -14.35 18.78 20.27
CA ALA A 254 -13.66 17.50 20.52
C ALA A 254 -14.46 16.28 19.99
N ALA A 255 -15.79 16.30 20.10
CA ALA A 255 -16.64 15.23 19.56
C ALA A 255 -16.62 15.18 18.01
N VAL A 256 -16.53 16.32 17.33
CA VAL A 256 -16.42 16.41 15.87
C VAL A 256 -15.07 15.84 15.42
N HIS A 257 -13.98 16.27 16.07
CA HIS A 257 -12.64 15.77 15.77
C HIS A 257 -12.50 14.27 16.05
N LEU A 258 -13.15 13.75 17.10
CA LEU A 258 -13.19 12.31 17.36
C LEU A 258 -13.90 11.53 16.25
N ARG A 259 -15.06 12.02 15.76
CA ARG A 259 -15.76 11.40 14.62
C ARG A 259 -14.89 11.40 13.37
N GLU A 260 -14.19 12.49 13.12
CA GLU A 260 -13.29 12.61 11.98
C GLU A 260 -12.09 11.64 12.06
N ILE A 261 -11.48 11.52 13.25
CA ILE A 261 -10.43 10.52 13.53
C ILE A 261 -10.94 9.11 13.22
N MET A 262 -12.15 8.77 13.68
CA MET A 262 -12.75 7.46 13.41
C MET A 262 -13.00 7.25 11.91
N ARG A 263 -13.56 8.24 11.21
CA ARG A 263 -13.81 8.18 9.76
C ARG A 263 -12.52 7.91 8.99
N ILE A 264 -11.46 8.66 9.28
CA ILE A 264 -10.14 8.48 8.64
C ILE A 264 -9.58 7.09 8.95
N ALA A 265 -9.68 6.63 10.21
CA ALA A 265 -9.17 5.31 10.61
C ALA A 265 -9.89 4.16 9.89
N TYR A 266 -11.21 4.22 9.71
CA TYR A 266 -11.96 3.20 8.99
C TYR A 266 -11.60 3.18 7.49
N ASN A 267 -11.58 4.34 6.84
CA ASN A 267 -11.20 4.43 5.42
C ASN A 267 -9.77 3.92 5.20
N PHE A 268 -8.83 4.31 6.07
CA PHE A 268 -7.45 3.85 6.03
C PHE A 268 -7.34 2.33 6.22
N ALA A 269 -8.11 1.74 7.15
CA ALA A 269 -8.05 0.31 7.40
C ALA A 269 -8.46 -0.50 6.15
N ASP A 270 -9.53 -0.09 5.49
CA ASP A 270 -10.01 -0.74 4.27
C ASP A 270 -8.99 -0.62 3.12
N ASP A 271 -8.40 0.56 2.94
CA ASP A 271 -7.40 0.78 1.90
C ASP A 271 -6.07 0.08 2.20
N ALA A 272 -5.62 0.10 3.47
CA ALA A 272 -4.43 -0.62 3.90
C ALA A 272 -4.56 -2.13 3.65
N ILE A 273 -5.73 -2.73 3.87
CA ILE A 273 -5.97 -4.13 3.54
C ILE A 273 -5.78 -4.39 2.03
N LYS A 274 -6.34 -3.53 1.16
CA LYS A 274 -6.19 -3.67 -0.30
C LYS A 274 -4.72 -3.55 -0.71
N VAL A 275 -3.99 -2.59 -0.14
CA VAL A 275 -2.56 -2.39 -0.41
C VAL A 275 -1.74 -3.59 0.05
N LEU A 276 -1.96 -4.08 1.28
CA LEU A 276 -1.27 -5.28 1.77
C LEU A 276 -1.54 -6.51 0.90
N LYS A 277 -2.79 -6.69 0.45
CA LYS A 277 -3.15 -7.77 -0.49
C LYS A 277 -2.36 -7.67 -1.78
N LEU A 278 -2.26 -6.48 -2.36
CA LEU A 278 -1.48 -6.23 -3.58
C LEU A 278 0.00 -6.58 -3.36
N LEU A 279 0.60 -6.08 -2.28
CA LEU A 279 2.03 -6.27 -1.99
C LEU A 279 2.38 -7.74 -1.78
N VAL A 280 1.59 -8.47 -0.98
CA VAL A 280 1.82 -9.90 -0.73
C VAL A 280 1.60 -10.72 -2.01
N SER A 281 0.57 -10.39 -2.78
CA SER A 281 0.28 -11.11 -4.05
C SER A 281 1.42 -10.92 -5.06
N VAL A 282 1.97 -9.70 -5.18
CA VAL A 282 3.11 -9.43 -6.08
C VAL A 282 4.35 -10.18 -5.61
N ALA A 283 4.64 -10.18 -4.30
CA ALA A 283 5.76 -10.90 -3.70
C ALA A 283 5.67 -12.42 -3.91
N ASP A 284 4.46 -12.98 -3.84
CA ASP A 284 4.20 -14.39 -4.11
C ASP A 284 4.50 -14.77 -5.56
N ILE A 285 4.01 -13.96 -6.50
CA ILE A 285 4.18 -14.22 -7.92
C ILE A 285 5.65 -14.00 -8.31
N LYS A 286 6.33 -12.98 -7.76
CA LYS A 286 7.68 -12.55 -8.15
C LYS A 286 8.59 -12.39 -6.93
N GLY A 287 9.36 -13.43 -6.64
CA GLY A 287 10.20 -13.50 -5.44
C GLY A 287 11.27 -12.41 -5.40
N ILE A 288 11.79 -12.01 -6.56
CA ILE A 288 12.82 -10.96 -6.66
C ILE A 288 12.39 -9.60 -6.08
N ILE A 289 11.08 -9.29 -6.15
CA ILE A 289 10.53 -8.06 -5.58
C ILE A 289 10.67 -8.13 -4.06
N LEU A 290 10.16 -9.20 -3.46
CA LEU A 290 10.25 -9.45 -2.04
C LEU A 290 11.69 -9.50 -1.54
N TRP A 291 12.59 -10.18 -2.25
CA TRP A 291 13.99 -10.29 -1.83
C TRP A 291 14.64 -8.91 -1.71
N SER A 292 14.27 -8.01 -2.61
CA SER A 292 14.81 -6.66 -2.67
C SER A 292 14.15 -5.69 -1.67
N THR A 293 13.01 -6.07 -1.09
CA THR A 293 12.24 -5.32 -0.07
C THR A 293 12.06 -6.09 1.24
N ILE A 294 12.89 -7.13 1.48
CA ILE A 294 12.67 -8.10 2.56
C ILE A 294 12.59 -7.45 3.94
N LYS A 295 13.42 -6.43 4.18
CA LYS A 295 13.43 -5.66 5.43
C LYS A 295 12.14 -4.88 5.62
N GLU A 296 11.66 -4.21 4.58
CA GLU A 296 10.41 -3.45 4.62
C GLU A 296 9.22 -4.35 4.95
N HIS A 297 9.13 -5.52 4.31
CA HIS A 297 8.05 -6.47 4.62
C HIS A 297 8.11 -6.99 6.06
N PHE A 298 9.31 -7.17 6.60
CA PHE A 298 9.51 -7.52 8.00
C PHE A 298 9.07 -6.39 8.94
N ASP A 299 9.44 -5.14 8.64
CA ASP A 299 9.09 -3.97 9.45
C ASP A 299 7.59 -3.71 9.50
N VAL A 300 6.88 -3.91 8.37
CA VAL A 300 5.41 -3.88 8.34
C VAL A 300 4.82 -4.87 9.33
N ALA A 301 5.28 -6.12 9.27
CA ALA A 301 4.75 -7.17 10.12
C ALA A 301 4.99 -6.87 11.61
N GLU A 302 6.18 -6.36 11.94
CA GLU A 302 6.49 -5.91 13.30
C GLU A 302 5.62 -4.74 13.75
N ALA A 303 5.35 -3.77 12.88
CA ALA A 303 4.44 -2.67 13.18
C ALA A 303 3.04 -3.15 13.59
N PHE A 304 2.50 -4.13 12.86
CA PHE A 304 1.21 -4.74 13.17
C PHE A 304 1.25 -5.58 14.45
N ARG A 305 2.35 -6.29 14.72
CA ARG A 305 2.52 -7.08 15.96
C ARG A 305 2.61 -6.20 17.20
N ASN A 306 3.19 -5.01 17.06
CA ASN A 306 3.34 -4.03 18.13
C ASN A 306 2.08 -3.19 18.40
N LEU A 307 1.00 -3.38 17.63
CA LEU A 307 -0.31 -2.80 17.97
C LEU A 307 -0.77 -3.27 19.36
N PRO A 308 -1.42 -2.40 20.16
CA PRO A 308 -2.02 -2.78 21.41
C PRO A 308 -3.31 -3.53 21.13
N TRP A 309 -3.18 -4.81 20.80
CA TRP A 309 -4.32 -5.71 20.84
C TRP A 309 -4.75 -5.80 22.31
N THR A 310 -5.78 -5.05 22.70
CA THR A 310 -6.53 -5.38 23.90
C THR A 310 -7.05 -6.79 23.66
N LYS A 311 -6.37 -7.78 24.24
CA LYS A 311 -6.86 -9.16 24.29
C LYS A 311 -8.20 -9.06 24.98
N SER A 312 -9.29 -9.07 24.22
CA SER A 312 -10.61 -9.19 24.82
C SER A 312 -10.55 -10.41 25.73
N HIS A 313 -11.03 -10.27 26.97
CA HIS A 313 -10.92 -11.28 28.02
C HIS A 313 -11.66 -12.61 27.73
N LYS A 314 -12.02 -12.89 26.47
CA LYS A 314 -12.45 -14.22 26.06
C LYS A 314 -11.22 -15.13 25.99
N LYS A 315 -11.24 -16.17 26.84
CA LYS A 315 -10.27 -17.28 26.90
C LYS A 315 -9.77 -17.64 25.50
N ARG A 316 -8.45 -17.84 25.37
CA ARG A 316 -7.84 -18.40 24.16
C ARG A 316 -8.60 -19.69 23.81
N PRO A 317 -9.12 -19.85 22.57
CA PRO A 317 -9.43 -21.18 22.09
C PRO A 317 -8.08 -21.88 21.92
N SER A 318 -7.80 -22.81 22.82
CA SER A 318 -6.94 -23.95 22.52
C SER A 318 -7.42 -24.53 21.17
N ARG A 319 -6.48 -24.68 20.22
CA ARG A 319 -6.67 -25.00 18.79
C ARG A 319 -7.07 -23.79 17.94
N LEU A 320 -6.06 -23.20 17.28
CA LEU A 320 -6.14 -22.16 16.25
C LEU A 320 -6.82 -22.69 14.97
N GLY A 321 -8.11 -23.00 15.08
CA GLY A 321 -9.00 -23.41 13.98
C GLY A 321 -10.36 -22.70 13.99
N GLY A 322 -10.62 -21.83 14.96
CA GLY A 322 -11.83 -21.02 15.02
C GLY A 322 -11.49 -19.62 15.50
N VAL A 323 -12.21 -18.61 15.00
CA VAL A 323 -12.06 -17.17 15.34
C VAL A 323 -11.04 -16.38 14.50
N LEU A 324 -10.86 -16.77 13.23
CA LEU A 324 -10.60 -15.80 12.13
C LEU A 324 -11.56 -16.01 10.94
N GLY A 325 -12.61 -16.82 11.15
CA GLY A 325 -13.64 -17.15 10.16
C GLY A 325 -14.94 -16.33 10.24
N THR A 326 -15.12 -15.46 11.23
CA THR A 326 -16.35 -14.66 11.37
C THR A 326 -16.03 -13.31 12.02
N ARG A 327 -15.69 -12.31 11.18
CA ARG A 327 -15.82 -10.84 11.42
C ARG A 327 -15.00 -9.95 10.46
N PHE A 328 -14.65 -10.46 9.28
CA PHE A 328 -14.31 -9.60 8.12
C PHE A 328 -15.24 -9.85 6.91
N GLY A 329 -16.44 -10.33 7.20
CA GLY A 329 -17.55 -10.49 6.25
C GLY A 329 -18.84 -10.26 7.01
N ASN A 330 -19.18 -8.99 7.19
CA ASN A 330 -20.51 -8.43 7.48
C ASN A 330 -20.28 -7.02 8.05
N ALA A 331 -20.18 -6.05 7.16
CA ALA A 331 -20.56 -4.68 7.45
C ALA A 331 -22.08 -4.70 7.70
N ASN A 332 -22.52 -5.05 8.92
CA ASN A 332 -23.88 -4.83 9.46
C ASN A 332 -24.05 -5.30 10.92
N MET A 333 -23.03 -5.22 11.78
CA MET A 333 -23.20 -5.43 13.22
C MET A 333 -22.32 -4.47 14.04
N ALA A 334 -22.78 -3.21 14.14
CA ALA A 334 -22.40 -2.29 15.21
C ALA A 334 -23.45 -1.16 15.38
N ARG A 335 -24.74 -1.51 15.43
CA ARG A 335 -25.68 -0.81 16.32
C ARG A 335 -25.70 -1.64 17.61
N SER A 336 -25.38 -1.01 18.74
CA SER A 336 -25.21 -1.61 20.08
C SER A 336 -23.81 -2.15 20.41
N ALA A 337 -23.00 -1.29 21.04
CA ALA A 337 -22.18 -1.62 22.21
C ALA A 337 -21.64 -0.31 22.82
N ALA A 338 -21.78 -0.17 24.14
CA ALA A 338 -21.51 1.01 24.94
C ALA A 338 -20.18 1.73 24.63
N MET A 339 -20.20 3.07 24.69
CA MET A 339 -19.04 3.94 24.51
C MET A 339 -17.93 3.61 25.52
N PRO A 340 -16.67 3.39 25.08
CA PRO A 340 -15.54 3.37 26.00
C PRO A 340 -15.22 4.78 26.50
N THR A 341 -14.91 4.91 27.79
CA THR A 341 -14.48 6.16 28.43
C THR A 341 -13.21 6.76 27.81
N ALA A 342 -13.09 8.09 27.84
CA ALA A 342 -12.04 8.88 27.18
C ALA A 342 -10.59 8.44 27.48
N ALA A 343 -10.34 7.87 28.67
CA ALA A 343 -9.03 7.33 29.06
C ALA A 343 -8.62 6.09 28.25
N TYR A 344 -9.57 5.23 27.86
CA TYR A 344 -9.32 4.04 27.04
C TYR A 344 -9.03 4.39 25.58
N LEU A 345 -9.60 5.50 25.13
CA LEU A 345 -9.37 6.06 23.81
C LEU A 345 -7.93 6.60 23.69
N GLY A 346 -7.44 7.38 24.68
CA GLY A 346 -6.10 8.00 24.63
C GLY A 346 -4.93 7.02 24.43
N VAL A 347 -4.85 5.95 25.23
CA VAL A 347 -3.74 4.96 25.16
C VAL A 347 -3.82 4.09 23.90
N GLY A 348 -5.04 3.82 23.42
CA GLY A 348 -5.27 3.11 22.16
C GLY A 348 -5.00 3.95 20.93
N PHE A 349 -5.11 5.28 21.03
CA PHE A 349 -4.89 6.22 19.92
C PHE A 349 -3.42 6.45 19.61
N GLU A 350 -2.57 6.60 20.63
CA GLU A 350 -1.14 6.92 20.43
C GLU A 350 -0.35 5.78 19.78
N LYS A 351 -0.72 4.53 20.09
CA LYS A 351 -0.13 3.37 19.41
C LYS A 351 -0.76 3.08 18.03
N ARG A 352 -2.04 3.40 17.81
CA ARG A 352 -2.65 3.39 16.47
C ARG A 352 -1.99 4.43 15.55
N LYS A 353 -1.67 5.62 16.08
CA LYS A 353 -0.81 6.62 15.41
C LYS A 353 0.53 6.00 15.01
N GLY A 354 1.22 5.32 15.92
CA GLY A 354 2.47 4.61 15.61
C GLY A 354 2.36 3.59 14.46
N THR A 355 1.22 2.91 14.33
CA THR A 355 0.98 1.98 13.22
C THR A 355 0.68 2.68 11.90
N ILE A 356 -0.12 3.76 11.89
CA ILE A 356 -0.35 4.55 10.66
C ILE A 356 0.97 5.19 10.22
N ASP A 357 1.77 5.74 11.16
CA ASP A 357 3.11 6.27 10.91
C ASP A 357 4.04 5.19 10.33
N THR A 358 3.98 3.97 10.84
CA THR A 358 4.82 2.87 10.32
C THR A 358 4.35 2.39 8.95
N ILE A 359 3.04 2.31 8.70
CA ILE A 359 2.50 1.95 7.38
C ILE A 359 2.86 3.03 6.34
N ALA A 360 2.73 4.31 6.69
CA ALA A 360 3.16 5.40 5.82
C ALA A 360 4.68 5.37 5.58
N SER A 361 5.49 5.14 6.62
CA SER A 361 6.95 4.97 6.50
C SER A 361 7.32 3.82 5.57
N VAL A 362 6.64 2.67 5.69
CA VAL A 362 6.83 1.53 4.78
C VAL A 362 6.46 1.93 3.36
N LEU A 363 5.31 2.55 3.14
CA LEU A 363 4.88 2.95 1.80
C LEU A 363 5.84 3.97 1.18
N THR A 364 6.42 4.87 1.98
CA THR A 364 7.51 5.77 1.56
C THR A 364 8.77 5.00 1.16
N HIS A 365 9.19 4.00 1.94
CA HIS A 365 10.36 3.16 1.60
C HIS A 365 10.12 2.29 0.34
N MET A 366 8.90 1.79 0.18
CA MET A 366 8.50 1.03 -1.01
C MET A 366 8.43 1.93 -2.24
N SER A 367 7.88 3.14 -2.15
CA SER A 367 7.61 4.02 -3.30
C SER A 367 8.76 4.91 -3.77
N GLU A 368 9.63 5.40 -2.88
CA GLU A 368 10.64 6.42 -3.26
C GLU A 368 11.99 5.82 -3.61
N LYS A 369 12.51 4.84 -2.86
CA LYS A 369 13.91 4.40 -3.00
C LYS A 369 14.09 2.97 -3.48
N LYS A 370 13.20 2.04 -3.13
CA LYS A 370 13.45 0.61 -3.37
C LYS A 370 12.67 0.02 -4.54
N MET A 371 11.34 0.14 -4.62
CA MET A 371 10.59 -0.40 -5.77
C MET A 371 11.02 0.28 -7.07
N ARG A 372 11.04 1.62 -7.13
CA ARG A 372 11.55 2.35 -8.32
C ARG A 372 12.96 1.95 -8.72
N TYR A 373 13.84 1.65 -7.76
CA TYR A 373 15.21 1.23 -8.05
C TYR A 373 15.30 -0.22 -8.49
N ILE A 374 14.53 -1.14 -7.90
CA ILE A 374 14.37 -2.52 -8.39
C ILE A 374 13.93 -2.45 -9.86
N PHE A 375 12.93 -1.64 -10.16
CA PHE A 375 12.36 -1.52 -11.49
C PHE A 375 13.28 -0.84 -12.52
N THR A 376 13.87 0.32 -12.22
CA THR A 376 14.84 1.02 -13.11
C THR A 376 16.16 0.26 -13.27
N SER A 377 16.48 -0.68 -12.37
CA SER A 377 17.66 -1.54 -12.52
C SER A 377 17.38 -2.72 -13.42
N ILE A 378 16.18 -3.32 -13.34
CA ILE A 378 15.81 -4.54 -14.07
C ILE A 378 15.80 -4.30 -15.59
N PHE A 379 15.40 -3.11 -16.03
CA PHE A 379 15.45 -2.69 -17.43
C PHE A 379 16.21 -1.36 -17.53
N PRO A 380 17.54 -1.38 -17.75
CA PRO A 380 18.22 -0.18 -18.23
C PRO A 380 17.71 0.17 -19.65
N PRO A 381 17.95 1.41 -20.12
CA PRO A 381 17.69 1.81 -21.51
C PRO A 381 18.11 0.76 -22.53
#